data_AF-A0A7C4XD41-F1
#
_entry.id   AF-A0A7C4XD41-F1
#
_cell.length_a   1.000
_cell.length_b   1.000
_cell.length_c   1.000
_cell.angle_alpha   90.00
_cell.angle_beta   90.00
_cell.angle_gamma   90.00
#
_symmetry.space_group_name_H-M   'P 1'
#
loop_
_entity.id
_entity.type
_entity.pdbx_description
1 polymer ?
#
loop_
_entity_poly.entity_id
_entity_poly.type
_entity_poly.pdbx_seq_one_letter_code
_entity_poly.pdbx_strand_id
1 'polypeptide(L)'
;MYDCSKIHKITIQYASEGPGKYAADSWKILTEEESKAICQIANDSDRSIEAVLKSHSAKPIRSIVINQDVHMIDPSKAKVAAE
;
A
#
# COMPACT_ATOMS: atom_id res chain seq x y z
N MET A 1 -13.24 -7.85 -13.13
CA MET A 1 -12.28 -8.81 -12.52
C MET A 1 -10.86 -8.34 -12.83
N TYR A 2 -9.96 -8.37 -11.84
CA TYR A 2 -8.60 -7.86 -11.94
C TYR A 2 -7.66 -8.87 -12.60
N ASP A 3 -6.76 -8.41 -13.45
CA ASP A 3 -5.70 -9.25 -14.02
C ASP A 3 -4.54 -9.36 -13.02
N CYS A 4 -4.53 -10.43 -12.22
CA CYS A 4 -3.55 -10.62 -11.16
C CYS A 4 -2.12 -10.79 -11.68
N SER A 5 -1.94 -11.16 -12.95
CA SER A 5 -0.62 -11.28 -13.58
C SER A 5 0.03 -9.91 -13.80
N LYS A 6 -0.78 -8.85 -13.87
CA LYS A 6 -0.30 -7.47 -14.00
C LYS A 6 0.02 -6.82 -12.65
N ILE A 7 -0.30 -7.46 -11.52
CA ILE A 7 -0.08 -6.90 -10.19
C ILE A 7 1.24 -7.44 -9.63
N HIS A 8 2.24 -6.56 -9.56
CA HIS A 8 3.58 -6.90 -9.09
C HIS A 8 3.87 -6.35 -7.69
N LYS A 9 3.20 -5.26 -7.30
CA LYS A 9 3.47 -4.57 -6.04
C LYS A 9 2.20 -3.88 -5.53
N ILE A 10 1.82 -4.15 -4.29
CA ILE A 10 0.76 -3.43 -3.58
C ILE A 10 1.39 -2.74 -2.37
N THR A 11 1.16 -1.44 -2.25
CA THR A 11 1.57 -0.65 -1.10
C THR A 11 0.33 -0.16 -0.35
N ILE A 12 0.29 -0.43 0.95
CA ILE A 12 -0.80 -0.08 1.84
C ILE A 12 -0.32 1.06 2.74
N GLN A 13 -1.05 2.17 2.74
CA GLN A 13 -0.85 3.28 3.66
C GLN A 13 -1.92 3.20 4.76
N TYR A 14 -1.49 3.03 6.00
CA TYR A 14 -2.37 3.05 7.16
C TYR A 14 -2.70 4.47 7.59
N ALA A 15 -3.91 4.65 8.11
CA ALA A 15 -4.37 5.91 8.66
C ALA A 15 -3.72 6.15 10.02
N SER A 16 -3.44 7.42 10.24
CA SER A 16 -2.79 7.94 11.41
C SER A 16 -3.65 7.88 12.68
N GLU A 17 -3.27 7.11 13.70
CA GLU A 17 -3.91 7.06 15.02
C GLU A 17 -3.53 8.21 15.99
N GLY A 18 -2.94 9.32 15.53
CA GLY A 18 -2.68 10.51 16.37
C GLY A 18 -1.35 11.23 16.13
N PRO A 19 -1.17 12.48 16.62
CA PRO A 19 -0.03 13.34 16.31
C PRO A 19 1.30 12.74 16.80
N GLY A 20 2.30 12.64 15.91
CA GLY A 20 3.67 12.22 16.25
C GLY A 20 4.07 10.79 15.88
N LYS A 21 3.16 9.95 15.37
CA LYS A 21 3.47 8.58 14.92
C LYS A 21 3.56 8.44 13.38
N TYR A 22 4.29 9.31 12.67
CA TYR A 22 4.40 9.19 11.20
C TYR A 22 5.81 9.37 10.69
N ALA A 23 6.38 8.28 10.18
CA ALA A 23 6.99 8.30 8.86
C ALA A 23 7.21 6.87 8.35
N ALA A 24 7.73 5.96 9.19
CA ALA A 24 8.19 4.65 8.75
C ALA A 24 7.17 3.50 8.92
N ASP A 25 6.35 3.48 9.99
CA ASP A 25 5.45 2.33 10.28
C ASP A 25 4.06 2.42 9.61
N SER A 26 3.81 3.51 8.87
CA SER A 26 2.51 3.78 8.26
C SER A 26 2.32 3.14 6.90
N TRP A 27 3.34 2.44 6.39
CA TRP A 27 3.34 1.87 5.06
C TRP A 27 3.70 0.39 5.13
N LYS A 28 2.95 -0.46 4.45
CA LYS A 28 3.28 -1.87 4.24
C LYS A 28 3.34 -2.14 2.75
N ILE A 29 4.49 -2.57 2.27
CA ILE A 29 4.67 -3.04 0.90
C ILE A 29 4.49 -4.56 0.94
N LEU A 30 3.53 -5.06 0.18
CA LEU A 30 3.34 -6.49 -0.04
C LEU A 30 4.35 -6.97 -1.09
N THR A 31 4.83 -8.19 -0.89
CA THR A 31 5.63 -8.88 -1.92
C THR A 31 4.77 -9.20 -3.14
N GLU A 32 5.40 -9.60 -4.24
CA GLU A 32 4.66 -10.00 -5.45
C GLU A 32 3.70 -11.17 -5.16
N GLU A 33 4.14 -12.16 -4.38
CA GLU A 33 3.33 -13.32 -3.99
C GLU A 33 2.10 -12.92 -3.18
N GLU A 34 2.29 -12.10 -2.14
CA GLU A 34 1.18 -11.55 -1.33
C GLU A 34 0.22 -10.71 -2.19
N SER A 35 0.76 -9.94 -3.13
CA SER A 35 -0.02 -9.09 -4.02
C SER A 35 -0.91 -9.92 -4.96
N LYS A 36 -0.36 -11.02 -5.49
CA LYS A 36 -1.10 -11.99 -6.31
C LYS A 36 -2.17 -12.70 -5.49
N ALA A 37 -1.86 -13.12 -4.27
CA ALA A 37 -2.81 -13.77 -3.37
C ALA A 37 -4.02 -12.86 -3.05
N ILE A 38 -3.77 -11.59 -2.68
CA ILE A 38 -4.84 -10.61 -2.43
C ILE A 38 -5.69 -10.37 -3.68
N CYS A 39 -5.07 -10.30 -4.86
CA CYS A 39 -5.81 -10.17 -6.10
C CYS A 39 -6.71 -11.39 -6.40
N GLN A 40 -6.21 -12.60 -6.13
CA GLN A 40 -7.01 -13.81 -6.28
C GLN A 40 -8.21 -13.82 -5.33
N ILE A 41 -8.02 -13.46 -4.06
CA ILE A 41 -9.11 -13.35 -3.08
C ILE A 41 -10.13 -12.30 -3.51
N ALA A 42 -9.67 -11.15 -4.02
CA ALA A 42 -10.53 -10.09 -4.54
C ALA A 42 -11.39 -10.58 -5.72
N ASN A 43 -10.79 -11.33 -6.65
CA ASN A 43 -11.52 -11.93 -7.77
C ASN A 43 -12.48 -13.03 -7.34
N ASP A 44 -12.07 -13.90 -6.42
CA ASP A 44 -12.90 -15.00 -5.90
C ASP A 44 -14.13 -14.47 -5.15
N SER A 45 -13.95 -13.42 -4.35
CA SER A 45 -15.00 -12.79 -3.56
C SER A 45 -15.81 -11.73 -4.31
N ASP A 46 -15.56 -11.50 -5.61
CA ASP A 46 -16.11 -10.41 -6.42
C ASP A 46 -16.02 -9.03 -5.73
N ARG A 47 -14.88 -8.76 -5.08
CA ARG A 47 -14.63 -7.54 -4.30
C ARG A 47 -13.41 -6.80 -4.84
N SER A 48 -13.36 -5.48 -4.61
CA SER A 48 -12.15 -4.72 -4.87
C SER A 48 -11.02 -5.14 -3.93
N ILE A 49 -9.77 -5.09 -4.41
CA ILE A 49 -8.56 -5.33 -3.61
C ILE A 49 -8.56 -4.48 -2.33
N GLU A 50 -9.05 -3.23 -2.43
CA GLU A 50 -9.23 -2.37 -1.27
C GLU A 50 -10.18 -2.94 -0.22
N ALA A 51 -11.33 -3.48 -0.64
CA ALA A 51 -12.32 -4.04 0.27
C ALA A 51 -11.79 -5.29 0.97
N VAL A 52 -11.04 -6.13 0.25
CA VAL A 52 -10.36 -7.31 0.84
C VAL A 52 -9.34 -6.88 1.88
N LEU A 53 -8.47 -5.93 1.52
CA LEU A 53 -7.41 -5.44 2.42
C LEU A 53 -7.98 -4.74 3.65
N LYS A 54 -9.04 -3.93 3.50
CA LYS A 54 -9.75 -3.30 4.62
C LYS A 54 -10.43 -4.32 5.53
N SER A 55 -10.91 -5.44 4.99
CA SER A 55 -11.55 -6.50 5.77
C SER A 55 -10.54 -7.35 6.55
N HIS A 56 -9.31 -7.50 6.06
CA HIS A 56 -8.26 -8.30 6.70
C HIS A 56 -7.29 -7.49 7.55
N SER A 57 -7.20 -6.17 7.37
CA SER A 57 -6.27 -5.33 8.11
C SER A 57 -6.86 -4.85 9.42
N ALA A 58 -6.16 -5.13 10.53
CA ALA A 58 -6.51 -4.61 11.86
C ALA A 58 -6.32 -3.08 11.98
N LYS A 59 -5.41 -2.51 11.19
CA LYS A 59 -5.15 -1.06 11.15
C LYS A 59 -6.06 -0.38 10.11
N PRO A 60 -6.63 0.79 10.41
CA PRO A 60 -7.42 1.53 9.43
C PRO A 60 -6.55 1.88 8.22
N ILE A 61 -7.01 1.57 7.00
CA ILE A 61 -6.28 1.87 5.77
C ILE A 61 -6.72 3.23 5.24
N ARG A 62 -5.74 4.11 5.00
CA ARG A 62 -5.95 5.42 4.39
C ARG A 62 -5.93 5.37 2.88
N SER A 63 -4.96 4.65 2.31
CA SER A 63 -4.79 4.57 0.86
C SER A 63 -4.12 3.26 0.46
N ILE A 64 -4.46 2.75 -0.73
CA ILE A 64 -3.86 1.55 -1.31
C ILE A 64 -3.39 1.90 -2.70
N VAL A 65 -2.18 1.48 -3.02
CA VAL A 65 -1.48 1.84 -4.25
C VAL A 65 -1.02 0.55 -4.92
N ILE A 66 -1.39 0.35 -6.18
CA ILE A 66 -1.11 -0.87 -6.94
C ILE A 66 -0.17 -0.51 -8.10
N ASN A 67 0.91 -1.27 -8.26
CA ASN A 67 1.93 -1.12 -9.32
C ASN A 67 2.58 0.26 -9.40
N GLN A 68 2.43 1.09 -8.38
CA GLN A 68 3.09 2.38 -8.33
C GLN A 68 4.36 2.23 -7.50
N ASP A 69 5.47 2.65 -8.09
CA ASP A 69 6.69 2.84 -7.33
C ASP A 69 6.52 4.08 -6.48
N VAL A 70 6.08 3.87 -5.24
CA VAL A 70 6.03 4.92 -4.23
C VAL A 70 7.48 5.32 -4.01
N HIS A 71 7.91 6.39 -4.70
CA HIS A 71 9.15 7.07 -4.40
C HIS A 71 9.01 7.55 -2.98
N MET A 72 9.51 6.75 -2.04
CA MET A 72 9.80 7.20 -0.70
C MET A 72 10.75 8.37 -0.93
N ILE A 73 10.27 9.60 -0.71
CA ILE A 73 11.15 10.76 -0.65
C ILE A 73 12.03 10.46 0.55
N ASP A 74 13.21 9.90 0.27
CA ASP A 74 14.25 9.73 1.24
C ASP A 74 14.48 11.12 1.86
N PRO A 75 14.22 11.32 3.16
CA PRO A 75 14.38 12.64 3.79
C PRO A 75 15.81 13.15 3.67
N SER A 76 16.77 12.29 3.31
CA SER A 76 18.17 12.64 3.05
C SER A 76 18.39 13.44 1.75
N LYS A 77 17.39 13.54 0.85
CA LYS A 77 17.50 14.28 -0.40
C LYS A 77 16.79 15.65 -0.41
N ALA A 78 16.29 16.11 0.73
CA ALA A 78 15.91 17.51 0.93
C ALA A 78 17.17 18.36 1.23
N LYS A 79 18.23 18.22 0.42
CA LYS A 79 19.27 19.25 0.38
C LYS A 79 18.68 20.37 -0.45
N VAL A 80 17.97 21.27 0.24
CA VAL A 80 17.62 22.60 -0.22
C VAL A 80 18.75 23.14 -1.10
N ALA A 81 18.46 23.29 -2.39
CA ALA A 81 19.15 24.23 -3.23
C ALA A 81 18.88 25.61 -2.62
N ALA A 82 19.76 26.03 -1.70
CA ALA A 82 19.93 27.42 -1.38
C ALA A 82 20.97 27.94 -2.38
N GLU A 83 20.46 28.63 -3.39
CA GLU A 83 21.22 29.54 -4.26
C GLU A 83 21.90 30.64 -3.43
#